data_AF-A0A926MHF9-F1
#
_entry.id   AF-A0A926MHF9-F1
#
_cell.length_a   1.000
_cell.length_b   1.000
_cell.length_c   1.000
_cell.angle_alpha   90.00
_cell.angle_beta   90.00
_cell.angle_gamma   90.00
#
_symmetry.space_group_name_H-M   'P 1'
#
loop_
_entity.id
_entity.type
_entity.pdbx_description
1 polymer ?
#
loop_
_entity_poly.entity_id
_entity_poly.type
_entity_poly.pdbx_seq_one_letter_code
_entity_poly.pdbx_strand_id
1 'polypeptide(L)' 'MKTYRIRVRIAGGRIVDIEIQAPDVHAALNMAKSQYGEGNVLSAPILVR' A
#
# COMPACT_ATOMS: atom_id res chain seq x y z
N MET A 1 2.16 15.12 6.79
CA MET A 1 2.29 13.86 6.04
C MET A 1 1.44 12.82 6.73
N LYS A 2 0.67 12.02 6.00
CA LYS A 2 -0.21 10.99 6.56
C LYS A 2 0.38 9.61 6.31
N THR A 3 0.13 8.67 7.21
CA THR A 3 0.57 7.28 7.05
C THR A 3 -0.63 6.41 6.74
N TYR A 4 -0.50 5.60 5.71
CA TYR A 4 -1.54 4.69 5.25
C TYR A 4 -1.07 3.24 5.32
N ARG A 5 -1.89 2.36 5.85
CA ARG A 5 -1.65 0.91 5.84
C ARG A 5 -2.30 0.29 4.61
N ILE A 6 -1.55 -0.53 3.88
CA ILE A 6 -1.99 -1.19 2.64
C ILE A 6 -1.61 -2.67 2.72
N ARG A 7 -2.52 -3.56 2.32
CA ARG A 7 -2.23 -4.98 2.19
C ARG A 7 -1.64 -5.26 0.82
N VAL A 8 -0.45 -5.87 0.79
CA VAL A 8 0.25 -6.23 -0.44
C VAL A 8 0.70 -7.69 -0.44
N ARG A 9 0.79 -8.27 -1.63
CA ARG A 9 1.46 -9.56 -1.88
C ARG A 9 2.90 -9.29 -2.31
N ILE A 10 3.85 -9.94 -1.65
CA ILE A 10 5.28 -9.83 -1.97
C ILE A 10 5.80 -11.12 -2.62
N ALA A 11 7.07 -11.10 -3.03
CA ALA A 11 7.75 -12.26 -3.59
C ALA A 11 7.59 -13.50 -2.69
N GLY A 12 7.36 -14.66 -3.31
CA GLY A 12 7.05 -15.90 -2.59
C GLY A 12 5.61 -16.02 -2.10
N GLY A 13 4.69 -15.16 -2.57
CA GLY A 13 3.24 -15.26 -2.32
C GLY A 13 2.80 -14.82 -0.92
N ARG A 14 3.73 -14.29 -0.10
CA ARG A 14 3.41 -13.82 1.25
C ARG A 14 2.56 -12.56 1.18
N ILE A 15 1.56 -12.46 2.06
CA ILE A 15 0.71 -11.29 2.20
C ILE A 15 1.14 -10.55 3.46
N VAL A 16 1.41 -9.25 3.33
CA VAL A 16 1.86 -8.39 4.43
C VAL A 16 1.11 -7.07 4.39
N ASP A 17 0.97 -6.44 5.56
CA ASP A 17 0.50 -5.08 5.67
C ASP A 17 1.72 -4.15 5.73
N ILE A 18 1.75 -3.15 4.85
CA ILE A 18 2.83 -2.14 4.78
C ILE A 18 2.28 -0.77 5.17
N GLU A 19 3.15 0.11 5.62
CA GLU A 19 2.83 1.51 5.91
C GLU A 19 3.53 2.43 4.92
N ILE A 20 2.77 3.31 4.26
CA ILE A 20 3.26 4.29 3.29
C ILE A 20 2.92 5.69 3.77
N GLN A 21 3.91 6.57 3.80
CA GLN A 21 3.69 7.99 4.02
C GLN A 21 3.33 8.68 2.70
N ALA A 22 2.18 9.35 2.67
CA ALA A 22 1.65 10.01 1.49
C ALA A 22 0.82 11.25 1.86
N PRO A 23 0.59 12.19 0.92
CA PRO A 23 -0.29 13.33 1.15
C PRO A 23 -1.78 12.92 1.27
N ASP A 24 -2.20 11.91 0.51
CA ASP A 24 -3.58 11.41 0.47
C ASP A 24 -3.64 9.90 0.13
N VAL A 25 -4.86 9.34 0.16
CA VAL A 25 -5.14 7.91 -0.08
C VAL A 25 -4.85 7.48 -1.52
N HIS A 26 -5.07 8.34 -2.51
CA HIS A 26 -4.80 8.02 -3.92
C HIS A 26 -3.30 7.97 -4.17
N ALA A 27 -2.56 8.93 -3.60
CA ALA A 27 -1.10 8.93 -3.64
C ALA A 27 -0.52 7.66 -2.98
N ALA A 28 -1.02 7.27 -1.80
CA ALA A 28 -0.58 6.05 -1.13
C ALA A 28 -0.84 4.79 -1.97
N LEU A 29 -2.01 4.70 -2.59
CA LEU A 29 -2.37 3.60 -3.48
C LEU A 29 -1.46 3.53 -4.71
N ASN A 30 -1.23 4.67 -5.37
CA ASN A 30 -0.38 4.75 -6.56
C ASN A 30 1.08 4.39 -6.23
N MET A 31 1.59 4.82 -5.07
CA MET A 31 2.91 4.41 -4.59
C MET A 31 2.98 2.90 -4.36
N ALA A 32 1.97 2.30 -3.71
CA ALA A 32 1.94 0.86 -3.50
C ALA A 32 1.87 0.09 -4.84
N LYS A 33 1.05 0.54 -5.79
CA LYS A 33 0.97 -0.07 -7.13
C LYS A 33 2.30 0.05 -7.88
N SER A 34 2.98 1.20 -7.77
CA SER A 34 4.29 1.43 -8.39
C SER A 34 5.38 0.54 -7.81
N GLN A 35 5.33 0.23 -6.51
CA GLN A 35 6.36 -0.55 -5.82
C GLN A 35 6.12 -2.05 -5.90
N TYR A 36 4.86 -2.50 -5.75
CA TYR A 36 4.52 -3.91 -5.62
C TYR A 36 3.83 -4.48 -6.87
N GLY A 37 3.36 -3.63 -7.79
CA GLY A 37 2.56 -4.01 -8.95
C GLY A 37 1.06 -4.02 -8.64
N GLU A 38 0.24 -3.64 -9.61
CA GLU A 38 -1.20 -3.46 -9.42
C GLU A 38 -1.92 -4.74 -8.95
N GLY A 39 -1.58 -5.89 -9.51
CA GLY A 39 -2.15 -7.19 -9.10
C GLY A 39 -1.71 -7.70 -7.72
N ASN A 40 -0.78 -7.00 -7.08
CA ASN A 40 -0.25 -7.34 -5.76
C ASN A 40 -0.77 -6.42 -4.66
N VAL A 41 -1.49 -5.34 -4.99
CA VAL A 41 -2.17 -4.51 -3.99
C VAL A 41 -3.55 -5.12 -3.72
N LEU A 42 -3.74 -5.63 -2.51
CA LEU A 42 -4.91 -6.44 -2.14
C LEU A 42 -5.96 -5.66 -1.35
N SER A 43 -5.67 -4.42 -0.93
CA SER A 43 -6.62 -3.56 -0.23
C SER A 43 -6.45 -2.10 -0.60
N ALA A 44 -7.51 -1.32 -0.38
CA ALA A 44 -7.38 0.13 -0.35
C ALA A 44 -6.51 0.57 0.84
N PRO A 45 -5.83 1.73 0.75
CA PRO A 45 -5.06 2.28 1.86
C PRO A 45 -5.98 2.78 2.98
N ILE A 46 -5.64 2.45 4.22
CA ILE A 46 -6.36 2.86 5.42
C ILE A 46 -5.50 3.87 6.17
N LEU A 47 -6.04 5.04 6.49
CA LEU A 47 -5.33 6.04 7.28
C LEU A 47 -5.03 5.50 8.68
N VAL A 48 -3.77 5.57 9.10
CA VAL A 48 -3.32 5.08 10.41
C VAL A 48 -2.80 6.21 11.29
N ARG A 49 -2.16 7.23 10.69
CA ARG A 49 -1.55 8.36 11.41
C ARG A 49 -1.50 9.63 10.58
#